data_AF-A0A1T3W1J4-F1
#
_entry.id   AF-A0A1T3W1J4-F1
#
_cell.length_a   1.000
_cell.length_b   1.000
_cell.length_c   1.000
_cell.angle_alpha   90.00
_cell.angle_beta   90.00
_cell.angle_gamma   90.00
#
_symmetry.space_group_name_H-M   'P 1'
#
loop_
_entity.id
_entity.type
_entity.pdbx_description
1 polymer ?
#
loop_
_entity_poly.entity_id
_entity_poly.type
_entity_poly.pdbx_seq_one_letter_code
_entity_poly.pdbx_strand_id
1 'polypeptide(L)' 'MFVCLCNGITSHEVIEAVDCGACTTKQVAIACGAGADCGRCRRTVRAIIESRSAGRGTTTAGRPRD' A
#
# COMPACT_ATOMS: atom_id res chain seq x y z
N MET A 1 10.13 0.48 9.15
CA MET A 1 9.32 0.94 10.31
C MET A 1 8.05 0.12 10.40
N PHE A 2 7.38 0.05 11.56
CA PHE A 2 6.03 -0.52 11.63
C PHE A 2 5.02 0.39 10.93
N VAL A 3 4.25 -0.19 10.02
CA VAL A 3 3.12 0.46 9.34
C VAL A 3 1.82 0.12 10.04
N CYS A 4 1.62 -1.13 10.47
CA CYS A 4 0.44 -1.58 11.19
C CYS A 4 0.79 -2.03 12.60
N LEU A 5 0.30 -1.32 13.63
CA LEU A 5 0.54 -1.69 15.02
C LEU A 5 -0.37 -2.81 15.53
N CYS A 6 -1.56 -2.99 14.95
CA CYS A 6 -2.46 -4.08 15.35
C CYS A 6 -1.84 -5.46 15.09
N ASN A 7 -1.20 -5.60 13.93
CA ASN A 7 -0.69 -6.87 13.44
C ASN A 7 0.83 -6.93 13.37
N GLY A 8 1.52 -5.90 13.89
CA GLY A 8 2.99 -5.85 13.88
C GLY A 8 3.60 -5.86 12.48
N ILE A 9 2.94 -5.26 11.48
CA ILE A 9 3.40 -5.30 10.08
C ILE A 9 4.29 -4.11 9.77
N THR A 10 5.45 -4.40 9.19
CA THR A 10 6.47 -3.44 8.78
C THR A 10 6.24 -2.88 7.38
N SER A 11 6.92 -1.79 7.07
CA SER A 11 6.97 -1.23 5.72
C SER A 11 7.53 -2.22 4.70
N HIS A 12 8.45 -3.09 5.11
CA HIS A 12 9.04 -4.10 4.23
C HIS A 12 7.98 -5.13 3.80
N GLU A 13 7.23 -5.68 4.74
CA GLU A 13 6.18 -6.67 4.44
C GLU A 13 5.04 -6.08 3.59
N VAL A 14 4.70 -4.80 3.81
CA VAL A 14 3.73 -4.10 2.94
C VAL A 14 4.29 -3.93 1.53
N ILE A 15 5.57 -3.57 1.40
CA ILE A 15 6.25 -3.43 0.13
C ILE A 15 6.29 -4.78 -0.61
N GLU A 16 6.67 -5.86 0.07
CA GLU A 16 6.71 -7.21 -0.51
C GLU A 16 5.33 -7.64 -1.00
N ALA A 17 4.27 -7.38 -0.23
CA ALA A 17 2.91 -7.66 -0.69
C ALA A 17 2.57 -6.91 -2.00
N VAL A 18 3.00 -5.65 -2.13
CA VAL A 18 2.80 -4.85 -3.35
C VAL A 18 3.66 -5.33 -4.51
N ASP A 19 4.92 -5.71 -4.25
CA ASP A 19 5.83 -6.26 -5.26
C ASP A 19 5.36 -7.65 -5.75
N CYS A 20 4.69 -8.41 -4.88
CA CYS A 20 3.97 -9.66 -5.23
C CYS A 20 2.61 -9.43 -5.90
N GLY A 21 2.24 -8.18 -6.20
CA GLY A 21 1.06 -7.84 -7.01
C GLY A 21 -0.16 -7.32 -6.25
N ALA A 22 -0.07 -7.02 -4.95
CA ALA A 22 -1.15 -6.33 -4.25
C ALA A 22 -1.27 -4.87 -4.75
N CYS A 23 -2.40 -4.54 -5.36
CA CYS A 23 -2.68 -3.21 -5.93
C CYS A 23 -3.73 -2.43 -5.13
N THR A 24 -4.27 -3.00 -4.05
CA THR A 24 -5.28 -2.38 -3.22
C THR A 24 -5.00 -2.63 -1.73
N THR A 25 -5.47 -1.74 -0.86
CA THR A 25 -5.36 -1.93 0.60
C THR A 25 -6.05 -3.22 1.06
N LYS A 26 -7.11 -3.67 0.38
CA LYS A 26 -7.77 -4.96 0.63
C LYS A 26 -6.85 -6.13 0.30
N GLN A 27 -6.18 -6.11 -0.85
CA GLN A 27 -5.22 -7.15 -1.23
C GLN A 27 -4.01 -7.18 -0.29
N VAL A 28 -3.50 -6.01 0.13
CA VAL A 28 -2.44 -5.95 1.15
C VAL A 28 -2.91 -6.56 2.47
N ALA A 29 -4.13 -6.25 2.92
CA ALA A 29 -4.69 -6.85 4.14
C ALA A 29 -4.82 -8.38 4.03
N ILE A 30 -5.18 -8.92 2.86
CA ILE A 30 -5.20 -10.37 2.61
C ILE A 30 -3.79 -10.97 2.61
N ALA A 31 -2.80 -10.26 2.04
CA ALA A 31 -1.45 -10.76 1.87
C ALA A 31 -0.62 -10.77 3.17
N CYS A 32 -0.71 -9.72 3.99
CA CYS A 32 0.10 -9.57 5.19
C CYS A 32 -0.65 -9.03 6.41
N GLY A 33 -1.97 -8.86 6.36
CA GLY A 33 -2.77 -8.40 7.50
C GLY A 33 -2.74 -6.88 7.75
N ALA A 34 -1.91 -6.10 7.05
CA ALA A 34 -1.89 -4.65 7.26
C ALA A 34 -3.24 -4.00 6.89
N GLY A 35 -3.89 -3.40 7.89
CA GLY A 35 -5.17 -2.70 7.72
C GLY A 35 -6.41 -3.59 7.87
N ALA A 36 -6.25 -4.85 8.30
CA ALA A 36 -7.37 -5.76 8.56
C ALA A 36 -8.25 -5.29 9.75
N ASP A 37 -7.66 -4.73 10.81
CA ASP A 37 -8.39 -4.37 12.04
C ASP A 37 -8.80 -2.90 12.10
N CYS A 38 -8.14 -2.08 12.94
CA CYS A 38 -8.55 -0.69 13.21
C CYS A 38 -8.42 0.26 12.01
N GLY A 39 -7.75 -0.17 10.92
CA GLY A 39 -7.65 0.57 9.67
C GLY A 39 -6.78 1.84 9.69
N ARG A 40 -6.20 2.27 10.83
CA ARG A 40 -5.41 3.51 10.93
C ARG A 40 -4.23 3.58 9.94
N CYS A 41 -3.62 2.43 9.66
CA CYS A 41 -2.51 2.33 8.72
C CYS A 41 -2.92 2.35 7.24
N ARG A 42 -4.21 2.27 6.90
CA ARG A 42 -4.67 2.13 5.49
C ARG A 42 -4.24 3.30 4.60
N ARG A 43 -4.15 4.52 5.14
CA ARG A 43 -3.64 5.69 4.39
C ARG A 43 -2.16 5.52 4.04
N THR A 44 -1.35 5.07 4.99
CA THR A 44 0.08 4.79 4.77
C THR A 44 0.28 3.63 3.78
N VAL A 45 -0.49 2.54 3.93
CA VAL A 45 -0.48 1.42 2.97
C VAL A 45 -0.81 1.90 1.56
N ARG A 46 -1.85 2.74 1.41
CA ARG A 46 -2.22 3.33 0.11
C ARG A 46 -1.09 4.16 -0.49
N ALA A 47 -0.41 4.99 0.30
CA ALA A 47 0.73 5.76 -0.17
C ALA A 47 1.90 4.87 -0.66
N ILE A 48 2.13 3.73 -0.02
CA ILE A 48 3.14 2.74 -0.46
C ILE A 48 2.73 2.13 -1.81
N ILE A 49 1.46 1.72 -1.96
CA ILE A 49 0.91 1.19 -3.23
C ILE A 49 1.08 2.22 -4.34
N GLU A 50 0.65 3.46 -4.11
CA GLU A 50 0.71 4.55 -5.09
C GLU A 50 2.16 4.85 -5.49
N SER A 51 3.08 4.92 -4.52
CA SER A 51 4.51 5.15 -4.77
C SER A 51 5.14 4.05 -5.63
N ARG A 52 4.74 2.79 -5.42
CA ARG A 52 5.21 1.64 -6.21
C ARG A 52 4.57 1.60 -7.61
N SER A 53 3.33 2.08 -7.74
CA SER A 53 2.66 2.20 -9.05
C SER A 53 3.25 3.32 -9.91
N ALA A 54 3.64 4.45 -9.29
CA ALA A 54 4.26 5.58 -9.98
C ALA A 54 5.65 5.24 -10.54
N GLY A 55 6.36 4.28 -9.94
CA GLY A 55 7.64 3.76 -10.47
C GLY A 55 7.50 2.74 -11.61
N ARG A 56 6.28 2.29 -11.94
CA ARG A 56 6.00 1.22 -12.94
C ARG A 56 5.32 1.72 -14.23
N GLY A 57 5.33 3.02 -14.50
CA GLY A 57 4.74 3.56 -15.72
C GLY A 57 5.30 4.90 -16.14
N THR A 58 6.13 4.91 -17.18
CA THR A 58 6.25 6.04 -18.10
C THR A 58 4.86 6.39 -18.66
N THR A 59 4.52 7.68 -18.59
CA THR A 59 3.47 8.38 -19.38
C THR A 59 2.03 7.86 -19.22
N THR A 60 1.27 8.48 -18.33
CA THR A 60 -0.09 8.92 -18.70
C THR A 60 -0.42 10.21 -17.98
N ALA A 61 -0.91 11.17 -18.76
CA ALA A 61 -1.16 12.56 -18.41
C ALA A 61 -1.81 12.75 -17.04
N GLY A 62 -1.28 13.72 -16.28
CA GLY A 62 -1.95 14.26 -15.11
C GLY A 62 -3.36 14.73 -15.47
N ARG A 63 -4.32 14.43 -14.61
CA ARG A 63 -5.64 15.05 -14.68
C ARG A 63 -5.53 16.44 -14.05
N PRO A 64 -5.89 17.53 -14.75
CA PRO A 64 -6.01 18.83 -14.11
C PRO A 64 -7.08 18.74 -13.01
N ARG A 65 -6.79 19.37 -11.88
CA ARG A 65 -7.79 19.66 -10.86
C ARG A 65 -8.37 21.01 -11.23
N ASP A 66 -9.55 20.99 -11.84
CA ASP A 66 -10.45 22.15 -11.91
C ASP A 66 -11.17 22.33 -10.55
#